data_AF-A0A9D5GS35-F1
#
_entry.id   AF-A0A9D5GS35-F1
#
_cell.length_a   1.000
_cell.length_b   1.000
_cell.length_c   1.000
_cell.angle_alpha   90.00
_cell.angle_beta   90.00
_cell.angle_gamma   90.00
#
_symmetry.space_group_name_H-M   'P 1'
#
loop_
_entity.id
_entity.type
_entity.pdbx_description
1 polymer ?
#
loop_
_entity_poly.entity_id
_entity_poly.type
_entity_poly.pdbx_seq_one_letter_code
_entity_poly.pdbx_strand_id
1 'polypeptide(L)' 'MEKVLDPREKFVSKVLTVNTFKKVRIDSFGGISWEGVAEMKDLDGKIIPCNYDICPDFAYLNSTPI' A
#
# COMPACT_ATOMS: atom_id res chain seq x y z
N MET A 1 5.85 8.21 18.70
CA MET A 1 4.77 7.79 17.77
C MET A 1 5.41 6.88 16.73
N GLU A 2 5.61 5.60 17.06
CA GLU A 2 6.23 4.62 16.16
C GLU A 2 5.33 3.39 16.08
N LYS A 3 4.32 3.44 15.20
CA LYS A 3 3.61 2.25 14.69
C LYS A 3 3.00 2.61 13.34
N VAL A 4 3.84 2.97 12.37
CA VAL A 4 3.40 3.06 10.98
C VAL A 4 3.88 1.76 10.34
N LEU A 5 2.94 0.88 9.97
CA LEU A 5 3.11 -0.45 9.37
C LEU A 5 3.37 -1.61 10.37
N ASP A 6 2.37 -1.98 11.19
CA ASP A 6 2.36 -3.32 11.79
C ASP A 6 1.89 -4.31 10.70
N PRO A 7 2.68 -5.31 10.29
CA PRO A 7 2.26 -6.30 9.28
C PRO A 7 1.07 -7.17 9.72
N ARG A 8 0.69 -7.12 11.00
CA ARG A 8 -0.51 -7.73 11.57
C ARG A 8 -1.74 -6.83 11.47
N GLU A 9 -1.59 -5.57 11.03
CA GLU A 9 -2.71 -4.69 10.71
C GLU A 9 -3.47 -5.28 9.51
N LYS A 10 -4.74 -5.58 9.77
CA LYS A 10 -5.68 -6.21 8.83
C LYS A 10 -5.67 -5.51 7.46
N PHE A 11 -5.43 -4.21 7.43
CA PHE A 11 -5.52 -3.33 6.26
C PHE A 11 -4.33 -3.42 5.29
N VAL A 12 -3.15 -3.89 5.73
CA VAL A 12 -1.93 -4.00 4.89
C VAL A 12 -1.47 -5.44 4.64
N SER A 13 -1.98 -6.40 5.43
CA SER A 13 -1.61 -7.82 5.36
C SER A 13 -1.71 -8.43 3.95
N LYS A 14 -2.65 -7.97 3.12
CA LYS A 14 -2.86 -8.48 1.75
C LYS A 14 -1.71 -8.11 0.80
N VAL A 15 -1.12 -6.91 0.94
CA VAL A 15 0.01 -6.43 0.11
C VAL A 15 1.23 -7.33 0.28
N LEU A 16 1.45 -7.83 1.50
CA LEU A 16 2.63 -8.62 1.87
C LEU A 16 2.62 -10.05 1.31
N THR A 17 1.53 -10.48 0.68
CA THR A 17 1.50 -11.78 -0.01
C THR A 17 2.27 -11.70 -1.33
N VAL A 18 3.13 -12.69 -1.62
CA VAL A 18 3.98 -12.72 -2.83
C VAL A 18 3.17 -12.52 -4.12
N ASN A 19 1.98 -13.11 -4.20
CA ASN A 19 1.13 -13.01 -5.38
C ASN A 19 0.53 -11.60 -5.56
N THR A 20 0.31 -10.87 -4.47
CA THR A 20 -0.24 -9.52 -4.52
C THR A 20 0.87 -8.52 -4.79
N PHE A 21 2.02 -8.67 -4.14
CA PHE A 21 3.21 -7.84 -4.35
C PHE A 21 3.57 -7.74 -5.85
N LYS A 22 3.54 -8.87 -6.57
CA LYS A 22 3.83 -8.93 -8.02
C LYS A 22 2.82 -8.20 -8.92
N LYS A 23 1.65 -7.81 -8.41
CA LYS A 23 0.62 -7.09 -9.17
C LYS A 23 0.79 -5.57 -9.13
N VAL A 24 1.92 -5.08 -8.60
CA VAL A 24 2.22 -3.65 -8.53
C VAL A 24 2.12 -3.00 -9.91
N ARG A 25 1.56 -1.78 -9.94
CA ARG A 25 1.50 -0.92 -11.11
C ARG A 25 2.29 0.34 -10.82
N ILE A 26 3.00 0.82 -11.83
CA ILE A 26 3.69 2.11 -11.81
C ILE A 26 2.94 3.01 -12.77
N ASP A 27 2.42 4.14 -12.28
CA ASP A 27 1.73 5.12 -13.12
C ASP A 27 2.70 6.04 -13.89
N SER A 28 2.15 6.92 -14.74
CA SER A 28 2.94 7.84 -15.56
C SER A 28 3.74 8.88 -14.78
N PHE A 29 3.44 9.07 -13.49
CA PHE A 29 4.14 9.97 -12.59
C PHE A 29 5.09 9.23 -11.64
N GLY A 30 5.27 7.92 -11.84
CA GLY A 30 6.13 7.07 -11.01
C GLY A 30 5.46 6.57 -9.74
N GLY A 31 4.16 6.84 -9.54
CA GLY A 31 3.38 6.36 -8.40
C GLY A 31 3.31 4.84 -8.38
N ILE A 32 3.59 4.24 -7.22
CA ILE A 32 3.63 2.79 -7.03
C ILE A 32 2.33 2.38 -6.36
N SER A 33 1.51 1.54 -7.01
CA SER A 33 0.20 1.19 -6.46
C SER A 33 -0.23 -0.25 -6.69
N TRP A 34 -1.14 -0.72 -5.83
CA TRP A 34 -1.85 -1.99 -5.94
C TRP A 34 -3.35 -1.77 -5.86
N GLU A 35 -4.08 -2.29 -6.85
CA GLU A 35 -5.52 -2.12 -6.95
C GLU A 35 -6.30 -3.06 -6.02
N GLY A 36 -7.22 -2.50 -5.22
CA GLY A 36 -8.16 -3.28 -4.40
C GLY A 36 -7.51 -4.14 -3.31
N VAL A 37 -6.29 -3.80 -2.89
CA VAL A 37 -5.52 -4.59 -1.91
C VAL A 37 -5.71 -4.09 -0.48
N ALA A 38 -5.91 -2.79 -0.32
CA ALA A 38 -6.19 -2.21 0.99
C ALA A 38 -7.69 -2.21 1.29
N GLU A 39 -8.01 -1.94 2.54
CA GLU A 39 -9.36 -1.71 3.03
C GLU A 39 -9.36 -0.36 3.76
N MET A 40 -10.42 0.42 3.57
CA MET A 40 -10.65 1.66 4.31
C MET A 40 -12.06 1.69 4.88
N LYS A 41 -12.25 2.53 5.89
CA LYS A 41 -13.57 2.82 6.45
C LYS A 41 -14.12 4.07 5.75
N ASP A 42 -15.30 3.95 5.15
CA ASP A 42 -15.98 5.10 4.55
C ASP A 42 -16.64 6.00 5.63
N LEU A 43 -17.29 7.08 5.19
CA LEU A 43 -17.92 8.07 6.08
C LEU A 43 -19.09 7.47 6.91
N ASP A 44 -19.73 6.42 6.40
CA ASP A 44 -20.81 5.70 7.07
C ASP A 44 -20.30 4.58 7.99
N GLY A 45 -18.99 4.39 8.00
CA GLY A 45 -18.30 3.42 8.82
C GLY A 45 -18.22 2.01 8.25
N LYS A 46 -18.58 1.82 6.98
CA LYS A 46 -18.46 0.55 6.27
C LYS A 46 -17.04 0.35 5.76
N ILE A 47 -16.57 -0.90 5.81
CA ILE A 47 -15.28 -1.28 5.25
C ILE A 47 -15.44 -1.49 3.75
N ILE A 48 -14.69 -0.74 2.95
CA ILE A 48 -14.66 -0.83 1.48
C ILE A 48 -13.24 -1.11 0.98
N PRO A 49 -13.08 -1.86 -0.13
CA PRO A 49 -11.77 -2.04 -0.74
C PRO A 49 -11.26 -0.73 -1.33
N CYS A 50 -9.95 -0.49 -1.22
CA CYS A 50 -9.30 0.65 -1.84
C CYS A 50 -7.93 0.26 -2.40
N ASN A 51 -7.36 1.17 -3.19
CA ASN A 51 -6.01 1.01 -3.66
C ASN A 51 -5.03 1.22 -2.50
N TYR A 52 -3.89 0.56 -2.59
CA TYR A 52 -2.75 0.84 -1.73
C TYR A 52 -1.67 1.47 -2.59
N ASP A 53 -1.33 2.72 -2.33
CA ASP A 53 -0.30 3.46 -3.06
C ASP A 53 0.85 3.87 -2.13
N ILE A 54 2.03 3.98 -2.73
CA ILE A 54 3.24 4.47 -2.10
C ILE A 54 3.71 5.67 -2.92
N CYS A 55 3.87 6.80 -2.24
CA CYS A 55 4.42 8.02 -2.82
C CYS A 55 5.85 7.76 -3.33
N PRO A 56 6.20 8.17 -4.57
CA PRO A 56 7.53 7.99 -5.14
C PRO A 56 8.65 8.56 -4.26
N ASP A 57 8.42 9.74 -3.68
CA ASP A 57 9.40 10.40 -2.79
C ASP A 57 9.67 9.57 -1.54
N PHE A 58 8.61 8.99 -0.96
CA PHE A 58 8.75 8.10 0.18
C PHE A 58 9.58 6.86 -0.19
N ALA A 59 9.29 6.25 -1.35
CA ALA A 59 10.04 5.10 -1.83
C ALA A 59 11.51 5.46 -2.06
N TYR A 60 11.78 6.60 -2.69
CA TYR A 60 13.15 7.10 -2.93
C TYR A 60 13.92 7.28 -1.62
N LEU A 61 13.36 8.01 -0.66
CA LEU A 61 14.02 8.32 0.62
C LEU A 61 14.27 7.09 1.49
N ASN A 62 13.48 6.02 1.34
CA ASN A 62 13.60 4.79 2.13
C ASN A 62 14.23 3.62 1.34
N SER A 63 14.64 3.85 0.10
CA SER A 63 15.33 2.84 -0.72
C SER A 63 16.83 2.84 -0.45
N THR A 64 17.48 1.71 -0.70
CA THR A 64 18.94 1.61 -0.72
C THR A 64 19.39 1.48 -2.17
N PRO A 65 20.37 2.27 -2.63
CA PRO A 65 20.98 2.05 -3.94
C PRO A 65 21.49 0.61 -4.04
N ILE A 66 21.28 -0.01 -5.19
CA ILE A 66 21.79 -1.35 -5.52
C ILE A 66 23.15 -1.21 -6.17
#